data_AF-A0A7Y2CLW0-F1
#
_entry.id   AF-A0A7Y2CLW0-F1
#
_cell.length_a   1.000
_cell.length_b   1.000
_cell.length_c   1.000
_cell.angle_alpha   90.00
_cell.angle_beta   90.00
_cell.angle_gamma   90.00
#
_symmetry.space_group_name_H-M   'P 1'
#
loop_
_entity.id
_entity.type
_entity.pdbx_description
1 polymer ?
#
loop_
_entity_poly.entity_id
_entity_poly.type
_entity_poly.pdbx_seq_one_letter_code
_entity_poly.pdbx_strand_id
1 'polypeptide(L)'
;MKALFRSIALLTLALTALSGCGSDGNMGPTEVNDVNGYLGALPAWSEFSPEKPSEDVPIGDPSDPDIFTVGATEYSCTTTPYSITDTPDRLATFNPDSEIMWLGALLQGKGHRDGLGSLAELPIRQRAPIKVFTDLLTEANAETVENPDAQSISTAIGKLIEQAEAAGHNAGSKISFDMKQTHSLQQAAIFLGFSARYMSTQVEGELSYEQEREENTLTAYFVQQMFTTSMVLPQTPGDVFSDDFTAARMQEQVDLGRMGPDNLPTFISNIVWGRMLMLTMTSTHSY
;
A
#
# COMPACT_ATOMS: atom_id res chain seq x y z
N MET A 1 47.42 -32.37 58.78
CA MET A 1 48.14 -31.48 59.71
C MET A 1 47.31 -30.22 59.88
N LYS A 2 46.76 -30.02 61.08
CA LYS A 2 46.18 -28.81 61.69
C LYS A 2 45.02 -28.06 60.99
N ALA A 3 43.88 -28.12 61.68
CA ALA A 3 42.74 -27.21 61.65
C ALA A 3 43.04 -25.84 62.31
N LEU A 4 42.23 -24.82 61.97
CA LEU A 4 41.94 -23.56 62.71
C LEU A 4 40.95 -22.77 61.82
N PHE A 5 39.64 -22.64 62.04
CA PHE A 5 38.79 -22.15 63.14
C PHE A 5 38.98 -20.66 63.53
N ARG A 6 37.83 -19.93 63.55
CA ARG A 6 37.52 -18.58 64.13
C ARG A 6 37.71 -17.37 63.19
N SER A 7 36.84 -16.36 63.11
CA SER A 7 35.64 -15.96 63.87
C SER A 7 34.81 -14.92 63.08
N ILE A 8 33.48 -15.03 63.26
CA ILE A 8 32.40 -14.03 63.33
C ILE A 8 32.82 -12.54 63.32
N ALA A 9 32.20 -11.75 62.43
CA ALA A 9 31.77 -10.37 62.70
C ALA A 9 30.49 -10.06 61.91
N LEU A 10 29.36 -9.98 62.63
CA LEU A 10 28.15 -9.31 62.16
C LEU A 10 28.45 -7.81 62.05
N LEU A 11 28.11 -7.20 60.92
CA LEU A 11 27.82 -5.78 60.86
C LEU A 11 26.58 -5.57 59.97
N THR A 12 25.43 -5.52 60.63
CA THR A 12 24.19 -4.96 60.10
C THR A 12 24.37 -3.45 59.94
N LEU A 13 24.26 -2.92 58.72
CA LEU A 13 24.03 -1.50 58.51
C LEU A 13 22.94 -1.25 57.47
N ALA A 14 21.81 -0.80 58.02
CA ALA A 14 20.78 0.08 57.49
C ALA A 14 20.58 0.22 55.96
N LEU A 15 19.36 -0.15 55.59
CA LEU A 15 18.57 0.30 54.46
C LEU A 15 18.60 1.83 54.30
N THR A 16 19.05 2.33 53.15
CA THR A 16 18.60 3.61 52.58
C THR A 16 18.39 3.44 51.08
N ALA A 17 17.13 3.33 50.69
CA ALA A 17 16.70 3.49 49.30
C ALA A 17 16.85 4.97 48.92
N LEU A 18 17.74 5.25 47.97
CA LEU A 18 17.75 6.50 47.22
C LEU A 18 17.30 6.17 45.80
N SER A 19 16.00 6.37 45.58
CA SER A 19 15.39 6.56 44.28
C SER A 19 15.98 7.82 43.64
N GLY A 20 16.70 7.65 42.54
CA GLY A 20 17.19 8.74 41.70
C GLY A 20 17.08 8.33 40.23
N CYS A 21 16.23 9.04 39.49
CA CYS A 21 16.02 8.92 38.05
C CYS A 21 17.33 9.05 37.27
N GLY A 22 17.57 8.08 36.38
CA GLY A 22 18.43 8.22 35.21
C GLY A 22 17.70 7.58 34.03
N SER A 23 17.19 8.40 33.13
CA SER A 23 16.54 7.96 31.89
C SER A 23 17.60 7.54 30.88
N ASP A 24 18.06 6.30 30.97
CA ASP A 24 18.71 5.64 29.86
C ASP A 24 17.63 4.87 29.10
N GLY A 25 17.22 5.44 27.97
CA GLY A 25 16.26 4.86 27.04
C GLY A 25 16.82 3.61 26.38
N ASN A 26 16.77 2.50 27.09
CA ASN A 26 16.84 1.17 26.50
C ASN A 26 15.40 0.68 26.33
N MET A 27 14.83 0.85 25.13
CA MET A 27 13.62 0.13 24.73
C MET A 27 13.99 -1.35 24.59
N GLY A 28 14.01 -2.06 25.72
CA GLY A 28 13.86 -3.51 25.73
C GLY A 28 12.46 -3.89 25.21
N PRO A 29 12.21 -5.18 24.92
CA PRO A 29 10.91 -5.62 24.47
C PRO A 29 9.91 -5.35 25.60
N THR A 30 9.04 -4.37 25.40
CA THR A 30 7.89 -4.15 26.27
C THR A 30 7.01 -5.38 26.13
N GLU A 31 6.81 -6.16 27.20
CA GLU A 31 5.84 -7.26 27.15
C GLU A 31 4.47 -6.71 26.76
N VAL A 32 4.04 -7.08 25.56
CA VAL A 32 2.78 -6.60 25.02
C VAL A 32 1.65 -7.47 25.55
N ASN A 33 0.97 -7.02 26.61
CA ASN A 33 -0.12 -7.78 27.24
C ASN A 33 -1.51 -7.55 26.60
N ASP A 34 -1.62 -6.60 25.67
CA ASP A 34 -2.88 -6.23 24.99
C ASP A 34 -2.62 -5.85 23.53
N VAL A 35 -3.31 -6.54 22.61
CA VAL A 35 -3.23 -6.30 21.15
C VAL A 35 -3.71 -4.89 20.80
N ASN A 36 -4.84 -4.46 21.37
CA ASN A 36 -5.41 -3.16 21.06
C ASN A 36 -4.56 -2.02 21.63
N GLY A 37 -4.06 -2.18 22.86
CA GLY A 37 -3.13 -1.25 23.47
C GLY A 37 -1.85 -1.06 22.66
N TYR A 38 -1.28 -2.14 22.11
CA TYR A 38 -0.09 -2.05 21.26
C TYR A 38 -0.37 -1.37 19.92
N LEU A 39 -1.38 -1.83 19.19
CA LEU A 39 -1.74 -1.28 17.89
C LEU A 39 -2.12 0.19 18.00
N GLY A 40 -2.80 0.58 19.07
CA GLY A 40 -3.15 1.98 19.36
C GLY A 40 -1.97 2.85 19.78
N ALA A 41 -0.84 2.27 20.19
CA ALA A 41 0.38 2.99 20.55
C ALA A 41 1.35 3.15 19.37
N LEU A 42 1.09 2.50 18.23
CA LEU A 42 1.87 2.68 17.01
C LEU A 42 1.71 4.11 16.46
N PRO A 43 2.74 4.66 15.80
CA PRO A 43 2.64 5.98 15.19
C PRO A 43 1.57 6.00 14.11
N ALA A 44 1.02 7.20 13.86
CA ALA A 44 0.06 7.38 12.78
C ALA A 44 0.71 7.11 11.40
N TRP A 45 -0.09 6.69 10.43
CA TRP A 45 0.41 6.44 9.07
C TRP A 45 1.12 7.67 8.46
N SER A 46 0.59 8.88 8.71
CA SER A 46 1.18 10.13 8.25
C SER A 46 2.53 10.45 8.88
N GLU A 47 2.84 9.91 10.06
CA GLU A 47 4.17 10.03 10.67
C GLU A 47 5.14 9.02 10.05
N PHE A 48 4.66 7.80 9.78
CA PHE A 48 5.45 6.74 9.17
C PHE A 48 5.74 6.96 7.67
N SER A 49 4.78 7.54 6.95
CA SER A 49 4.82 7.84 5.52
C SER A 49 4.19 9.21 5.26
N PRO A 50 4.93 10.31 5.52
CA PRO A 50 4.41 11.66 5.35
C PRO A 50 4.07 11.95 3.89
N GLU A 51 2.90 12.55 3.68
CA GLU A 51 2.47 13.04 2.37
C GLU A 51 3.38 14.16 1.93
N LYS A 52 3.75 14.14 0.65
CA LYS A 52 4.47 15.24 0.02
C LYS A 52 3.48 16.16 -0.68
N PRO A 53 3.72 17.48 -0.70
CA PRO A 53 2.89 18.39 -1.46
C PRO A 53 2.92 18.01 -2.94
N SER A 54 1.78 18.14 -3.62
CA SER A 54 1.72 17.93 -5.05
C SER A 54 2.49 19.06 -5.76
N GLU A 55 3.43 18.69 -6.61
CA GLU A 55 4.31 19.61 -7.34
C GLU A 55 4.52 19.10 -8.76
N ASP A 56 4.56 20.01 -9.73
CA ASP A 56 4.95 19.75 -11.12
C ASP A 56 5.84 20.92 -11.54
N VAL A 57 7.15 20.77 -11.31
CA VAL A 57 8.11 21.86 -11.45
C VAL A 57 9.29 21.43 -12.31
N PRO A 58 9.77 22.31 -13.22
CA PRO A 58 11.02 22.06 -13.93
C PRO A 58 12.17 22.01 -12.93
N ILE A 59 13.10 21.08 -13.13
CA ILE A 59 14.33 20.96 -12.36
C ILE A 59 15.52 21.19 -13.28
N GLY A 60 16.34 22.19 -12.92
CA GLY A 60 17.46 22.61 -13.75
C GLY A 60 17.05 23.46 -14.95
N ASP A 61 18.05 23.89 -15.72
CA ASP A 61 17.84 24.68 -16.93
C ASP A 61 17.45 23.79 -18.11
N PRO A 62 16.65 24.29 -19.08
CA PRO A 62 16.43 23.61 -20.34
C PRO A 62 17.76 23.30 -21.05
N SER A 63 17.82 22.18 -21.76
CA SER A 63 18.97 21.85 -22.59
C SER A 63 19.21 22.93 -23.65
N ASP A 64 20.45 23.03 -24.15
CA ASP A 64 20.68 23.78 -25.39
C ASP A 64 19.79 23.20 -26.51
N PRO A 65 19.31 24.05 -27.45
CA PRO A 65 18.46 23.59 -28.55
C PRO A 65 19.24 22.63 -29.46
N ASP A 66 18.75 21.40 -29.58
CA ASP A 66 19.24 20.41 -30.55
C ASP A 66 18.57 20.68 -31.90
N ILE A 67 19.36 21.07 -32.89
CA ILE A 67 18.88 21.42 -34.24
C ILE A 67 19.17 20.25 -35.18
N PHE A 68 18.14 19.75 -35.86
CA PHE A 68 18.26 18.67 -36.82
C PHE A 68 17.33 18.86 -38.03
N THR A 69 17.60 18.16 -39.12
CA THR A 69 16.84 18.30 -40.37
C THR A 69 16.24 16.96 -40.79
N VAL A 70 14.93 16.96 -41.06
CA VAL A 70 14.21 15.79 -41.58
C VAL A 70 13.62 16.18 -42.94
N GLY A 71 14.15 15.60 -44.01
CA GLY A 71 13.79 15.99 -45.37
C GLY A 71 14.21 17.43 -45.69
N ALA A 72 13.23 18.33 -45.85
CA ALA A 72 13.44 19.75 -46.16
C ALA A 72 13.11 20.69 -44.98
N THR A 73 12.78 20.14 -43.81
CA THR A 73 12.34 20.89 -42.64
C THR A 73 13.41 20.83 -41.54
N GLU A 74 13.73 21.98 -40.96
CA GLU A 74 14.62 22.10 -39.79
C GLU A 74 13.77 22.11 -38.52
N TYR A 75 14.19 21.33 -37.53
CA TYR A 75 13.56 21.19 -36.22
C TYR A 75 14.53 21.68 -35.16
N SER A 76 13.98 22.30 -34.11
CA SER A 76 14.71 22.71 -32.91
C SER A 76 14.03 22.08 -31.69
N CYS A 77 14.71 21.17 -31.00
CA CYS A 77 14.20 20.48 -29.84
C CYS A 77 14.90 20.96 -28.56
N THR A 78 14.15 21.10 -27.47
CA THR A 78 14.67 21.44 -26.16
C THR A 78 14.09 20.49 -25.13
N THR A 79 14.92 19.95 -24.25
CA THR A 79 14.51 19.08 -23.15
C THR A 79 14.60 19.84 -21.84
N THR A 80 13.51 19.87 -21.08
CA THR A 80 13.51 20.40 -19.72
C THR A 80 13.23 19.24 -18.77
N PRO A 81 14.09 18.96 -17.78
CA PRO A 81 13.80 17.94 -16.79
C PRO A 81 12.71 18.44 -15.84
N TYR A 82 11.83 17.55 -15.38
CA TYR A 82 10.75 17.88 -14.44
C TYR A 82 10.79 16.97 -13.21
N SER A 83 10.42 17.53 -12.07
CA SER A 83 10.09 16.78 -10.85
C SER A 83 8.58 16.87 -10.63
N ILE A 84 7.93 15.72 -10.71
CA ILE A 84 6.49 15.58 -10.47
C ILE A 84 6.30 14.80 -9.17
N THR A 85 5.58 15.38 -8.23
CA THR A 85 5.18 14.75 -6.98
C THR A 85 3.67 14.81 -6.87
N ASP A 86 3.05 13.68 -6.56
CA ASP A 86 1.66 13.60 -6.15
C ASP A 86 1.48 12.44 -5.18
N THR A 87 0.36 12.43 -4.45
CA THR A 87 0.01 11.31 -3.55
C THR A 87 -1.23 10.60 -4.09
N PRO A 88 -1.05 9.52 -4.89
CA PRO A 88 -2.14 8.72 -5.42
C PRO A 88 -3.07 8.19 -4.31
N ASP A 89 -4.38 8.30 -4.51
CA ASP A 89 -5.40 7.71 -3.64
C ASP A 89 -5.64 6.22 -3.94
N ARG A 90 -5.12 5.74 -5.08
CA ARG A 90 -5.35 4.38 -5.58
C ARG A 90 -4.07 3.66 -5.94
N LEU A 91 -4.07 2.38 -5.59
CA LEU A 91 -3.08 1.43 -6.07
C LEU A 91 -3.65 0.69 -7.29
N ALA A 92 -3.04 0.90 -8.45
CA ALA A 92 -3.29 0.05 -9.61
C ALA A 92 -2.23 -1.04 -9.64
N THR A 93 -2.64 -2.30 -9.42
CA THR A 93 -1.80 -3.46 -9.73
C THR A 93 -2.27 -4.05 -11.05
N PHE A 94 -1.32 -4.39 -11.91
CA PHE A 94 -1.57 -5.08 -13.17
C PHE A 94 -1.33 -6.59 -13.07
N ASN A 95 -0.97 -7.08 -11.88
CA ASN A 95 -0.84 -8.49 -11.57
C ASN A 95 -1.87 -8.87 -10.49
N PRO A 96 -3.02 -9.44 -10.87
CA PRO A 96 -4.06 -9.84 -9.93
C PRO A 96 -3.71 -11.11 -9.15
N ASP A 97 -2.67 -11.85 -9.54
CA ASP A 97 -2.35 -13.18 -9.01
C ASP A 97 -1.46 -13.16 -7.76
N SER A 98 -1.18 -12.00 -7.18
CA SER A 98 -0.51 -11.99 -5.88
C SER A 98 -1.51 -12.52 -4.83
N GLU A 99 -1.22 -13.68 -4.24
CA GLU A 99 -2.01 -14.33 -3.17
C GLU A 99 -2.31 -13.41 -1.97
N ILE A 100 -1.66 -12.24 -1.91
CA ILE A 100 -1.75 -11.25 -0.85
C ILE A 100 -2.72 -10.08 -1.16
N MET A 101 -3.25 -9.97 -2.38
CA MET A 101 -4.14 -8.86 -2.81
C MET A 101 -5.61 -9.28 -2.81
N TRP A 102 -6.15 -9.56 -1.63
CA TRP A 102 -7.57 -9.88 -1.42
C TRP A 102 -8.18 -9.00 -0.33
N LEU A 103 -9.50 -8.85 -0.36
CA LEU A 103 -10.22 -7.95 0.55
C LEU A 103 -10.06 -8.38 2.02
N GLY A 104 -9.50 -7.53 2.86
CA GLY A 104 -9.17 -7.84 4.25
C GLY A 104 -7.83 -8.54 4.46
N ALA A 105 -7.01 -8.71 3.42
CA ALA A 105 -5.62 -9.16 3.56
C ALA A 105 -4.85 -8.21 4.48
N LEU A 106 -4.01 -8.76 5.36
CA LEU A 106 -3.11 -7.98 6.22
C LEU A 106 -1.76 -7.85 5.53
N LEU A 107 -1.23 -6.63 5.49
CA LEU A 107 0.00 -6.29 4.80
C LEU A 107 0.97 -5.59 5.74
N GLN A 108 2.25 -5.71 5.42
CA GLN A 108 3.32 -4.96 6.08
C GLN A 108 3.39 -3.55 5.49
N GLY A 109 3.22 -2.54 6.34
CA GLY A 109 3.16 -1.13 5.96
C GLY A 109 4.43 -0.63 5.31
N LYS A 110 5.60 -1.14 5.71
CA LYS A 110 6.86 -0.83 5.03
C LYS A 110 6.81 -1.24 3.56
N GLY A 111 6.35 -2.46 3.29
CA GLY A 111 6.14 -2.95 1.93
C GLY A 111 5.12 -2.12 1.16
N HIS A 112 4.01 -1.78 1.81
CA HIS A 112 2.98 -0.92 1.22
C HIS A 112 3.52 0.49 0.84
N ARG A 113 4.33 1.10 1.69
CA ARG A 113 4.96 2.40 1.40
C ARG A 113 5.97 2.32 0.25
N ASP A 114 6.74 1.24 0.22
CA ASP A 114 7.90 1.11 -0.67
C ASP A 114 7.52 0.58 -2.08
N GLY A 115 6.37 -0.09 -2.24
CA GLY A 115 5.79 -0.47 -3.53
C GLY A 115 5.69 -1.98 -3.76
N LEU A 116 5.24 -2.39 -4.95
CA LEU A 116 4.90 -3.79 -5.27
C LEU A 116 6.07 -4.75 -5.04
N GLY A 117 7.30 -4.36 -5.37
CA GLY A 117 8.49 -5.19 -5.18
C GLY A 117 8.88 -5.44 -3.72
N SER A 118 8.35 -4.64 -2.78
CA SER A 118 8.56 -4.80 -1.34
C SER A 118 7.28 -5.23 -0.62
N LEU A 119 6.17 -5.39 -1.34
CA LEU A 119 4.88 -5.72 -0.77
C LEU A 119 4.95 -7.12 -0.13
N ALA A 120 4.58 -7.19 1.14
CA ALA A 120 4.65 -8.42 1.91
C ALA A 120 3.40 -8.59 2.75
N GLU A 121 2.94 -9.83 2.85
CA GLU A 121 1.86 -10.19 3.76
C GLU A 121 2.32 -10.02 5.22
N LEU A 122 1.38 -9.66 6.09
CA LEU A 122 1.46 -9.91 7.52
C LEU A 122 0.70 -11.23 7.81
N PRO A 123 1.41 -12.37 7.96
CA PRO A 123 0.82 -13.70 7.86
C PRO A 123 0.12 -14.15 9.15
N ILE A 124 -0.85 -13.38 9.63
CA ILE A 124 -1.67 -13.70 10.80
C ILE A 124 -2.94 -14.40 10.32
N ARG A 125 -3.13 -15.64 10.74
CA ARG A 125 -4.27 -16.49 10.35
C ARG A 125 -5.39 -16.54 11.40
N GLN A 126 -5.15 -16.00 12.59
CA GLN A 126 -6.15 -15.90 13.67
C GLN A 126 -7.04 -14.68 13.40
N ARG A 127 -7.97 -14.81 12.46
CA ARG A 127 -8.82 -13.72 11.98
C ARG A 127 -10.22 -13.84 12.57
N ALA A 128 -10.80 -12.70 12.94
CA ALA A 128 -12.22 -12.64 13.28
C ALA A 128 -13.09 -12.70 12.01
N PRO A 129 -14.38 -13.04 12.13
CA PRO A 129 -15.32 -12.95 11.02
C PRO A 129 -15.34 -11.54 10.42
N ILE A 130 -15.33 -11.45 9.09
CA ILE A 130 -15.39 -10.17 8.38
C ILE A 130 -16.67 -10.11 7.56
N LYS A 131 -17.39 -9.01 7.68
CA LYS A 131 -18.52 -8.71 6.79
C LYS A 131 -18.02 -7.97 5.56
N VAL A 132 -18.24 -8.54 4.39
CA VAL A 132 -17.91 -7.95 3.08
C VAL A 132 -19.19 -7.56 2.35
N PHE A 133 -19.10 -6.56 1.49
CA PHE A 133 -20.24 -6.08 0.70
C PHE A 133 -19.80 -5.51 -0.65
N THR A 134 -20.76 -5.41 -1.58
CA THR A 134 -20.60 -4.72 -2.86
C THR A 134 -21.42 -3.44 -2.89
N ASP A 135 -21.01 -2.49 -3.74
CA ASP A 135 -21.76 -1.27 -4.04
C ASP A 135 -22.86 -1.48 -5.10
N LEU A 136 -23.10 -2.72 -5.52
CA LEU A 136 -24.20 -3.07 -6.41
C LEU A 136 -25.53 -2.91 -5.68
N LEU A 137 -26.47 -2.20 -6.31
CA LEU A 137 -27.79 -1.91 -5.75
C LEU A 137 -28.72 -3.12 -5.87
N THR A 138 -28.52 -4.11 -5.00
CA THR A 138 -29.30 -5.35 -4.90
C THR A 138 -29.77 -5.57 -3.46
N GLU A 139 -30.82 -6.37 -3.25
CA GLU A 139 -31.31 -6.65 -1.89
C GLU A 139 -30.31 -7.44 -1.04
N ALA A 140 -29.53 -8.32 -1.68
CA ALA A 140 -28.45 -9.09 -1.06
C ALA A 140 -27.11 -8.64 -1.66
N ASN A 141 -26.44 -7.73 -0.95
CA ASN A 141 -25.15 -7.17 -1.36
C ASN A 141 -24.06 -7.34 -0.29
N ALA A 142 -24.30 -8.12 0.76
CA ALA A 142 -23.35 -8.35 1.84
C ALA A 142 -23.33 -9.80 2.31
N GLU A 143 -22.15 -10.28 2.71
CA GLU A 143 -21.90 -11.63 3.21
C GLU A 143 -20.95 -11.57 4.42
N THR A 144 -21.19 -12.37 5.45
CA THR A 144 -20.24 -12.56 6.54
C THR A 144 -19.37 -13.77 6.26
N VAL A 145 -18.06 -13.61 6.32
CA VAL A 145 -17.07 -14.67 6.13
C VAL A 145 -16.45 -15.00 7.48
N GLU A 146 -16.78 -16.19 8.00
CA GLU A 146 -16.40 -16.60 9.37
C GLU A 146 -14.88 -16.81 9.53
N ASN A 147 -14.23 -17.40 8.54
CA ASN A 147 -12.78 -17.65 8.55
C ASN A 147 -12.16 -17.01 7.30
N PRO A 148 -11.82 -15.71 7.34
CA PRO A 148 -11.42 -14.99 6.15
C PRO A 148 -10.00 -15.36 5.71
N ASP A 149 -9.90 -15.82 4.46
CA ASP A 149 -8.69 -16.04 3.68
C ASP A 149 -8.97 -15.70 2.21
N ALA A 150 -7.96 -15.78 1.35
CA ALA A 150 -8.10 -15.43 -0.06
C ALA A 150 -9.22 -16.23 -0.77
N GLN A 151 -9.37 -17.51 -0.44
CA GLN A 151 -10.33 -18.41 -1.08
C GLN A 151 -11.76 -18.14 -0.62
N SER A 152 -11.99 -18.09 0.69
CA SER A 152 -13.30 -17.84 1.30
C SER A 152 -13.84 -16.46 0.94
N ILE A 153 -12.98 -15.44 0.90
CA ILE A 153 -13.35 -14.09 0.47
C ILE A 153 -13.68 -14.07 -1.02
N SER A 154 -12.89 -14.71 -1.88
CA SER A 154 -13.19 -14.81 -3.31
C SER A 154 -14.50 -15.54 -3.57
N THR A 155 -14.78 -16.60 -2.79
CA THR A 155 -16.05 -17.34 -2.85
C THR A 155 -17.23 -16.47 -2.44
N ALA A 156 -17.09 -15.70 -1.35
CA ALA A 156 -18.11 -14.76 -0.90
C ALA A 156 -18.39 -13.67 -1.93
N ILE A 157 -17.35 -13.07 -2.53
CA ILE A 157 -17.50 -12.09 -3.60
C ILE A 157 -18.21 -12.72 -4.80
N GLY A 158 -17.80 -13.92 -5.23
CA GLY A 158 -18.44 -14.63 -6.34
C GLY A 158 -19.94 -14.85 -6.12
N LYS A 159 -20.33 -15.25 -4.90
CA LYS A 159 -21.73 -15.40 -4.49
C LYS A 159 -22.51 -14.08 -4.59
N LEU A 160 -21.93 -12.96 -4.14
CA LEU A 160 -22.57 -11.64 -4.22
C LEU A 160 -22.79 -11.20 -5.68
N ILE A 161 -21.84 -11.50 -6.57
CA ILE A 161 -21.98 -11.20 -8.01
C ILE A 161 -23.04 -12.09 -8.67
N GLU A 162 -23.04 -13.39 -8.38
CA GLU A 162 -24.08 -14.31 -8.88
C GLU A 162 -25.49 -13.88 -8.43
N GLN A 163 -25.63 -13.46 -7.17
CA GLN A 163 -26.89 -12.93 -6.65
C GLN A 163 -27.32 -11.65 -7.38
N ALA A 164 -26.38 -10.76 -7.66
CA ALA A 164 -26.66 -9.53 -8.41
C ALA A 164 -27.11 -9.84 -9.84
N GLU A 165 -26.43 -10.76 -10.53
CA GLU A 165 -26.80 -11.21 -11.87
C GLU A 165 -28.19 -11.86 -11.88
N ALA A 166 -28.47 -12.75 -10.92
CA ALA A 166 -29.78 -13.39 -10.77
C ALA A 166 -30.91 -12.39 -10.49
N ALA A 167 -30.61 -11.27 -9.82
CA ALA A 167 -31.54 -10.16 -9.60
C ALA A 167 -31.74 -9.28 -10.85
N GLY A 168 -31.13 -9.62 -11.99
CA GLY A 168 -31.20 -8.87 -13.24
C GLY A 168 -30.40 -7.58 -13.21
N HIS A 169 -29.42 -7.47 -12.30
CA HIS A 169 -28.56 -6.29 -12.23
C HIS A 169 -27.70 -6.21 -13.49
N ASN A 170 -27.92 -5.17 -14.29
CA ASN A 170 -26.99 -4.78 -15.35
C ASN A 170 -26.00 -3.81 -14.75
N ALA A 171 -24.75 -4.25 -14.58
CA ALA A 171 -23.69 -3.45 -13.98
C ALA A 171 -23.59 -2.08 -14.69
N GLY A 172 -24.02 -1.03 -14.00
CA GLY A 172 -23.74 0.34 -14.40
C GLY A 172 -22.27 0.62 -14.10
N SER A 173 -21.50 1.07 -15.09
CA SER A 173 -20.10 1.40 -14.86
C SER A 173 -19.88 2.89 -14.69
N LYS A 174 -19.09 3.29 -13.71
CA LYS A 174 -18.53 4.65 -13.66
C LYS A 174 -17.34 4.71 -14.62
N ILE A 175 -17.52 5.48 -15.68
CA ILE A 175 -16.50 5.71 -16.71
C ILE A 175 -15.82 7.05 -16.43
N SER A 176 -14.50 7.06 -16.39
CA SER A 176 -13.65 8.24 -16.39
C SER A 176 -12.75 8.18 -17.61
N PHE A 177 -12.71 9.28 -18.36
CA PHE A 177 -11.86 9.45 -19.53
C PHE A 177 -11.02 10.71 -19.34
N ASP A 178 -9.72 10.58 -19.55
CA ASP A 178 -8.77 11.69 -19.54
C ASP A 178 -7.78 11.53 -20.71
N MET A 179 -7.35 12.63 -21.30
CA MET A 179 -6.39 12.66 -22.38
C MET A 179 -5.36 13.72 -22.06
N LYS A 180 -4.10 13.30 -21.93
CA LYS A 180 -2.98 14.21 -21.65
C LYS A 180 -1.81 13.89 -22.56
N GLN A 181 -1.10 14.94 -22.94
CA GLN A 181 0.25 14.78 -23.45
C GLN A 181 1.14 14.36 -22.28
N THR A 182 1.84 13.25 -22.45
CA THR A 182 2.73 12.68 -21.43
C THR A 182 4.04 12.32 -22.11
N HIS A 183 5.14 12.45 -21.39
CA HIS A 183 6.49 12.20 -21.86
C HIS A 183 7.13 10.95 -21.24
N SER A 184 6.50 10.39 -20.19
CA SER A 184 6.93 9.13 -19.58
C SER A 184 5.75 8.37 -18.99
N LEU A 185 5.93 7.06 -18.82
CA LEU A 185 4.94 6.19 -18.18
C LEU A 185 4.72 6.54 -16.71
N GLN A 186 5.74 7.06 -16.02
CA GLN A 186 5.64 7.48 -14.63
C GLN A 186 4.82 8.77 -14.49
N GLN A 187 5.04 9.76 -15.37
CA GLN A 187 4.20 10.96 -15.44
C GLN A 187 2.74 10.59 -15.74
N ALA A 188 2.54 9.71 -16.71
CA ALA A 188 1.25 9.12 -17.05
C ALA A 188 0.54 8.51 -15.84
N ALA A 189 1.21 7.61 -15.10
CA ALA A 189 0.64 6.96 -13.94
C ALA A 189 0.23 7.96 -12.84
N ILE A 190 1.10 8.93 -12.54
CA ILE A 190 0.81 9.98 -11.55
C ILE A 190 -0.42 10.79 -11.95
N PHE A 191 -0.52 11.22 -13.21
CA PHE A 191 -1.67 12.00 -13.70
C PHE A 191 -3.02 11.28 -13.63
N LEU A 192 -3.00 9.95 -13.54
CA LEU A 192 -4.21 9.14 -13.38
C LEU A 192 -4.56 8.83 -11.92
N GLY A 193 -3.75 9.33 -10.98
CA GLY A 193 -3.89 8.99 -9.57
C GLY A 193 -3.45 7.55 -9.27
N PHE A 194 -2.46 7.02 -10.01
CA PHE A 194 -1.86 5.72 -9.75
C PHE A 194 -0.40 5.86 -9.36
N SER A 195 0.02 5.04 -8.40
CA SER A 195 1.44 4.94 -8.05
C SER A 195 2.16 4.03 -9.03
N ALA A 196 3.12 4.58 -9.79
CA ALA A 196 4.01 3.79 -10.64
C ALA A 196 4.82 2.74 -9.84
N ARG A 197 5.02 2.94 -8.51
CA ARG A 197 5.67 1.96 -7.63
C ARG A 197 4.92 0.63 -7.54
N TYR A 198 3.65 0.61 -7.95
CA TYR A 198 2.79 -0.57 -7.98
C TYR A 198 2.62 -1.16 -9.39
N MET A 199 3.27 -0.57 -10.38
CA MET A 199 3.32 -1.11 -11.74
C MET A 199 4.30 -2.29 -11.78
N SER A 200 3.92 -3.37 -12.46
CA SER A 200 4.83 -4.50 -12.65
C SER A 200 5.85 -4.18 -13.75
N THR A 201 7.05 -4.75 -13.64
CA THR A 201 8.11 -4.57 -14.65
C THR A 201 7.68 -5.03 -16.05
N GLN A 202 6.79 -6.03 -16.13
CA GLN A 202 6.22 -6.47 -17.40
C GLN A 202 5.38 -5.37 -18.05
N VAL A 203 4.49 -4.74 -17.27
CA VAL A 203 3.66 -3.64 -17.76
C VAL A 203 4.50 -2.43 -18.08
N GLU A 204 5.52 -2.13 -17.28
CA GLU A 204 6.48 -1.09 -17.62
C GLU A 204 7.12 -1.35 -18.99
N GLY A 205 7.56 -2.58 -19.28
CA GLY A 205 8.16 -2.93 -20.57
C GLY A 205 7.17 -2.91 -21.76
N GLU A 206 5.91 -3.29 -21.54
CA GLU A 206 4.86 -3.26 -22.59
C GLU A 206 4.37 -1.85 -22.89
N LEU A 207 4.37 -0.97 -21.88
CA LEU A 207 3.85 0.39 -21.96
C LEU A 207 4.94 1.46 -22.13
N SER A 208 6.20 1.12 -21.88
CA SER A 208 7.33 2.00 -22.18
C SER A 208 7.42 2.17 -23.69
N TYR A 209 7.42 3.42 -24.13
CA TYR A 209 7.78 3.80 -25.48
C TYR A 209 9.06 4.62 -25.41
N GLU A 210 9.96 4.40 -26.36
CA GLU A 210 11.07 5.32 -26.57
C GLU A 210 10.51 6.53 -27.30
N GLN A 211 10.60 7.71 -26.68
CA GLN A 211 10.23 8.94 -27.36
C GLN A 211 11.34 9.29 -28.37
N GLU A 212 11.09 9.09 -29.66
CA GLU A 212 11.99 9.58 -30.69
C GLU A 212 11.85 11.10 -30.86
N ARG A 213 12.93 11.79 -31.27
CA ARG A 213 12.99 13.26 -31.32
C ARG A 213 11.97 13.90 -32.27
N GLU A 214 11.45 13.10 -33.20
CA GLU A 214 10.48 13.51 -34.21
C GLU A 214 9.03 13.27 -33.75
N GLU A 215 8.81 12.67 -32.58
CA GLU A 215 7.52 12.13 -32.18
C GLU A 215 6.85 12.90 -31.02
N ASN A 216 5.59 13.27 -31.26
CA ASN A 216 4.66 13.74 -30.24
C ASN A 216 3.71 12.60 -29.84
N THR A 217 3.82 12.16 -28.59
CA THR A 217 2.96 11.11 -28.02
C THR A 217 1.86 11.73 -27.18
N LEU A 218 0.61 11.52 -27.58
CA LEU A 218 -0.57 11.76 -26.75
C LEU A 218 -0.98 10.45 -26.10
N THR A 219 -1.30 10.49 -24.81
CA THR A 219 -1.83 9.30 -24.13
C THR A 219 -3.23 9.57 -23.63
N ALA A 220 -4.17 8.74 -24.07
CA ALA A 220 -5.55 8.73 -23.63
C ALA A 220 -5.77 7.55 -22.68
N TYR A 221 -6.51 7.80 -21.62
CA TYR A 221 -6.80 6.83 -20.59
C TYR A 221 -8.29 6.72 -20.38
N PHE A 222 -8.74 5.48 -20.26
CA PHE A 222 -10.12 5.15 -20.03
C PHE A 222 -10.19 4.18 -18.85
N VAL A 223 -10.69 4.67 -17.72
CA VAL A 223 -10.91 3.87 -16.51
C VAL A 223 -12.39 3.60 -16.39
N GLN A 224 -12.77 2.33 -16.45
CA GLN A 224 -14.14 1.88 -16.24
C GLN A 224 -14.21 1.07 -14.96
N GLN A 225 -14.78 1.68 -13.91
CA GLN A 225 -15.07 1.03 -12.65
C GLN A 225 -16.43 0.34 -12.78
N MET A 226 -16.46 -0.97 -12.60
CA MET A 226 -17.69 -1.77 -12.68
C MET A 226 -18.39 -1.83 -11.32
N PHE A 227 -17.65 -2.18 -10.28
CA PHE A 227 -18.16 -2.23 -8.90
C PHE A 227 -17.00 -2.22 -7.90
N THR A 228 -17.32 -2.01 -6.63
CA THR A 228 -16.39 -2.00 -5.51
C THR A 228 -16.79 -3.09 -4.52
N THR A 229 -15.85 -3.92 -4.10
CA THR A 229 -16.02 -4.78 -2.91
C THR A 229 -15.35 -4.10 -1.72
N SER A 230 -16.00 -4.12 -0.57
CA SER A 230 -15.52 -3.47 0.66
C SER A 230 -15.77 -4.34 1.87
N MET A 231 -14.93 -4.22 2.89
CA MET A 231 -15.20 -4.81 4.21
C MET A 231 -15.77 -3.76 5.15
N VAL A 232 -16.61 -4.20 6.08
CA VAL A 232 -16.99 -3.36 7.22
C VAL A 232 -15.74 -3.12 8.06
N LEU A 233 -15.40 -1.85 8.27
CA LEU A 233 -14.23 -1.48 9.06
C LEU A 233 -14.43 -1.88 10.53
N PRO A 234 -13.38 -2.41 11.18
CA PRO A 234 -13.43 -2.75 12.60
C PRO A 234 -13.60 -1.49 13.46
N GLN A 235 -14.13 -1.63 14.69
CA GLN A 235 -14.25 -0.50 15.62
C GLN A 235 -12.89 -0.17 16.25
N THR A 236 -12.09 -1.20 16.50
CA THR A 236 -10.71 -1.11 17.00
C THR A 236 -9.76 -1.94 16.12
N PRO A 237 -8.47 -1.57 15.99
CA PRO A 237 -7.53 -2.33 15.17
C PRO A 237 -7.47 -3.82 15.50
N GLY A 238 -7.68 -4.19 16.77
CA GLY A 238 -7.68 -5.56 17.25
C GLY A 238 -8.88 -6.40 16.78
N ASP A 239 -10.01 -5.79 16.40
CA ASP A 239 -11.23 -6.53 16.03
C ASP A 239 -11.07 -7.31 14.71
N VAL A 240 -9.98 -7.12 13.96
CA VAL A 240 -9.67 -7.92 12.77
C VAL A 240 -9.13 -9.31 13.13
N PHE A 241 -8.77 -9.54 14.39
CA PHE A 241 -8.20 -10.77 14.90
C PHE A 241 -9.20 -11.53 15.77
N SER A 242 -9.14 -12.86 15.74
CA SER A 242 -9.90 -13.69 16.66
C SER A 242 -9.21 -13.75 18.03
N ASP A 243 -9.92 -14.25 19.04
CA ASP A 243 -9.38 -14.46 20.39
C ASP A 243 -8.15 -15.39 20.42
N ASP A 244 -7.93 -16.18 19.37
CA ASP A 244 -6.74 -17.03 19.21
C ASP A 244 -5.46 -16.22 18.93
N PHE A 245 -5.58 -14.96 18.51
CA PHE A 245 -4.45 -14.05 18.31
C PHE A 245 -4.02 -13.45 19.65
N THR A 246 -3.16 -14.18 20.34
CA THR A 246 -2.69 -13.78 21.67
C THR A 246 -1.57 -12.73 21.62
N ALA A 247 -1.37 -12.05 22.75
CA ALA A 247 -0.20 -11.23 23.06
C ALA A 247 1.13 -11.87 22.61
N ALA A 248 1.33 -13.16 22.90
CA ALA A 248 2.54 -13.88 22.53
C ALA A 248 2.72 -14.03 21.01
N ARG A 249 1.64 -14.29 20.26
CA ARG A 249 1.69 -14.38 18.79
C ARG A 249 1.96 -13.03 18.12
N MET A 250 1.40 -11.96 18.69
CA MET A 250 1.72 -10.60 18.27
C MET A 250 3.19 -10.29 18.53
N GLN A 251 3.70 -10.59 19.73
CA GLN A 251 5.11 -10.39 20.06
C GLN A 251 6.02 -11.17 19.11
N GLU A 252 5.65 -12.40 18.72
CA GLU A 252 6.36 -13.15 17.69
C GLU A 252 6.43 -12.38 16.35
N GLN A 253 5.34 -11.76 15.90
CA GLN A 253 5.37 -10.95 14.68
C GLN A 253 6.25 -9.69 14.83
N VAL A 254 6.28 -9.10 16.01
CA VAL A 254 7.17 -7.97 16.34
C VAL A 254 8.63 -8.40 16.31
N ASP A 255 8.97 -9.51 16.96
CA ASP A 255 10.33 -10.06 17.02
C ASP A 255 10.85 -10.46 15.63
N LEU A 256 9.94 -10.91 14.75
CA LEU A 256 10.22 -11.20 13.34
C LEU A 256 10.32 -9.94 12.46
N GLY A 257 10.12 -8.74 13.02
CA GLY A 257 10.16 -7.47 12.29
C GLY A 257 9.01 -7.27 11.30
N ARG A 258 7.93 -8.04 11.43
CA ARG A 258 6.77 -8.00 10.52
C ARG A 258 5.73 -6.96 10.94
N MET A 259 5.80 -6.48 12.18
CA MET A 259 4.97 -5.37 12.65
C MET A 259 5.73 -4.54 13.70
N GLY A 260 5.52 -3.22 13.70
CA GLY A 260 6.16 -2.32 14.66
C GLY A 260 6.09 -0.85 14.23
N PRO A 261 6.69 0.06 15.01
CA PRO A 261 6.67 1.50 14.70
C PRO A 261 7.27 1.87 13.33
N ASP A 262 8.18 1.06 12.82
CA ASP A 262 8.82 1.19 11.51
C ASP A 262 8.27 0.22 10.45
N ASN A 263 7.22 -0.53 10.78
CA ASN A 263 6.51 -1.43 9.89
C ASN A 263 5.06 -1.58 10.33
N LEU A 264 4.25 -0.55 10.07
CA LEU A 264 2.87 -0.50 10.55
C LEU A 264 2.02 -1.61 9.89
N PRO A 265 1.18 -2.35 10.63
CA PRO A 265 0.24 -3.29 10.01
C PRO A 265 -0.83 -2.52 9.23
N THR A 266 -1.10 -2.93 8.00
CA THR A 266 -2.17 -2.36 7.15
C THR A 266 -3.09 -3.47 6.64
N PHE A 267 -4.23 -3.10 6.07
CA PHE A 267 -5.14 -4.05 5.45
C PHE A 267 -5.83 -3.49 4.21
N ILE A 268 -6.31 -4.37 3.34
CA ILE A 268 -7.06 -3.97 2.14
C ILE A 268 -8.53 -3.77 2.52
N SER A 269 -8.97 -2.52 2.64
CA SER A 269 -10.35 -2.17 3.01
C SER A 269 -11.36 -2.29 1.87
N ASN A 270 -10.90 -2.08 0.63
CA ASN A 270 -11.74 -2.07 -0.56
C ASN A 270 -10.94 -2.42 -1.81
N ILE A 271 -11.62 -3.03 -2.79
CA ILE A 271 -11.08 -3.35 -4.11
C ILE A 271 -12.07 -2.83 -5.15
N VAL A 272 -11.56 -2.02 -6.08
CA VAL A 272 -12.34 -1.55 -7.23
C VAL A 272 -12.12 -2.50 -8.39
N TRP A 273 -13.21 -3.11 -8.85
CA TRP A 273 -13.22 -4.03 -9.99
C TRP A 273 -13.59 -3.28 -11.26
N GLY A 274 -12.87 -3.57 -12.34
CA GLY A 274 -13.11 -2.87 -13.59
C GLY A 274 -12.03 -3.15 -14.61
N ARG A 275 -11.83 -2.19 -15.51
CA ARG A 275 -10.75 -2.23 -16.50
C ARG A 275 -10.19 -0.85 -16.76
N MET A 276 -8.94 -0.82 -17.14
CA MET A 276 -8.24 0.35 -17.64
C MET A 276 -7.80 0.08 -19.07
N LEU A 277 -8.06 1.03 -19.96
CA LEU A 277 -7.50 1.04 -21.31
C LEU A 277 -6.59 2.27 -21.40
N MET A 278 -5.36 2.04 -21.82
CA MET A 278 -4.41 3.09 -22.15
C MET A 278 -4.15 3.03 -23.64
N LEU A 279 -4.28 4.18 -24.31
CA LEU A 279 -4.02 4.33 -25.73
C LEU A 279 -2.96 5.41 -25.91
N THR A 280 -1.83 5.04 -26.47
CA THR A 280 -0.80 5.97 -26.92
C THR A 280 -0.97 6.24 -28.40
N MET A 281 -1.04 7.51 -28.77
CA MET A 281 -1.11 7.98 -30.15
C MET A 281 0.15 8.79 -30.44
N THR A 282 1.00 8.25 -31.31
CA THR A 282 2.27 8.88 -31.67
C THR A 282 2.17 9.48 -33.07
N SER A 283 2.67 10.71 -33.23
CA SER A 283 2.68 11.43 -34.50
C SER A 283 4.04 12.07 -34.73
N THR A 284 4.54 11.99 -35.97
CA THR A 284 5.76 12.70 -36.39
C THR A 284 5.53 14.17 -36.71
N HIS A 285 4.33 14.68 -36.46
CA HIS A 285 3.96 16.06 -36.72
C HIS A 285 4.33 16.94 -35.51
N SER A 286 5.14 17.97 -35.73
CA SER A 286 5.40 19.06 -34.76
C SER A 286 4.39 20.20 -34.96
N TYR A 287 3.84 20.76 -33.88
CA TYR A 287 2.96 21.94 -33.94
C TYR A 287 3.73 23.24 -34.15
#